data_AF-A0A554PIZ2-F1
#
_entry.id   AF-A0A554PIZ2-F1
#
_cell.length_a   1.000
_cell.length_b   1.000
_cell.length_c   1.000
_cell.angle_alpha   90.00
_cell.angle_beta   90.00
_cell.angle_gamma   90.00
#
_symmetry.space_group_name_H-M   'P 1'
#
loop_
_entity.id
_entity.type
_entity.pdbx_description
1 polymer ?
#
loop_
_entity_poly.entity_id
_entity_poly.type
_entity_poly.pdbx_seq_one_letter_code
_entity_poly.pdbx_strand_id
1 'polypeptide(L)'
;MSATLRSLRFYFFVGLGQGLLLMWTVLYSGLSGVAMAALAAALLMGGGLLQLLAEQRRQPRTWIAMLLVALGAVGLVWAGRGLLFTLGVGFGVMAGLLLMTLLGATLLQGCDDLWRRLLGNGAWVLLALPMPWLAQWLFKLWIQHRHLDPFKSGLLSLAFFAAPTLAFSGAMFLGSLWRARRRAQVA
;
A
#
# COMPACT_ATOMS: atom_id res chain seq x y z
N MET A 1 23.45 14.41 1.70
CA MET A 1 22.57 13.24 1.90
C MET A 1 22.14 12.70 0.55
N SER A 2 22.46 11.43 0.22
CA SER A 2 22.24 10.88 -1.14
C SER A 2 20.75 10.79 -1.52
N ALA A 3 20.43 10.90 -2.80
CA ALA A 3 19.05 10.81 -3.32
C ALA A 3 18.38 9.46 -2.96
N THR A 4 19.17 8.39 -2.90
CA THR A 4 18.75 7.05 -2.46
C THR A 4 18.32 7.02 -0.99
N LEU A 5 19.04 7.69 -0.10
CA LEU A 5 18.67 7.74 1.32
C LEU A 5 17.38 8.56 1.53
N ARG A 6 17.20 9.63 0.75
CA ARG A 6 15.97 10.45 0.79
C ARG A 6 14.75 9.68 0.28
N SER A 7 14.90 8.84 -0.75
CA SER A 7 13.82 7.98 -1.23
C SER A 7 13.52 6.85 -0.26
N LEU A 8 14.54 6.16 0.27
CA LEU A 8 14.37 5.13 1.30
C LEU A 8 13.56 5.64 2.49
N ARG A 9 13.93 6.81 3.04
CA ARG A 9 13.19 7.44 4.14
C ARG A 9 11.73 7.69 3.79
N PHE A 10 11.43 8.12 2.56
CA PHE A 10 10.07 8.33 2.13
C PHE A 10 9.25 7.04 2.16
N TYR A 11 9.72 5.95 1.53
CA TYR A 11 9.02 4.66 1.56
C TYR A 11 8.86 4.11 2.98
N PHE A 12 9.90 4.27 3.81
CA PHE A 12 9.85 3.90 5.22
C PHE A 12 8.78 4.68 5.98
N PHE A 13 8.74 6.01 5.85
CA PHE A 13 7.73 6.85 6.52
C PHE A 13 6.31 6.54 6.05
N VAL A 14 6.10 6.31 4.75
CA VAL A 14 4.78 5.94 4.24
C VAL A 14 4.35 4.58 4.81
N GLY A 15 5.23 3.57 4.76
CA GLY A 15 4.92 2.23 5.28
C GLY A 15 4.65 2.23 6.79
N LEU A 16 5.50 2.92 7.56
CA LEU A 16 5.32 3.05 9.00
C LEU A 16 4.05 3.84 9.34
N GLY A 17 3.78 4.93 8.63
CA GLY A 17 2.57 5.74 8.80
C GLY A 17 1.31 4.94 8.51
N GLN A 18 1.29 4.15 7.43
CA GLN A 18 0.18 3.23 7.13
C GLN A 18 -0.02 2.22 8.26
N GLY A 19 1.07 1.61 8.77
CA GLY A 19 1.01 0.66 9.88
C GLY A 19 0.45 1.27 11.16
N LEU A 20 0.92 2.46 11.54
CA LEU A 20 0.45 3.20 12.71
C LEU A 20 -1.03 3.58 12.59
N LEU A 21 -1.44 4.08 11.43
CA LEU A 21 -2.84 4.46 11.21
C LEU A 21 -3.75 3.24 11.20
N LEU A 22 -3.31 2.11 10.63
CA LEU A 22 -4.06 0.84 10.70
C LEU A 22 -4.18 0.33 12.14
N MET A 23 -3.08 0.34 12.90
CA MET A 23 -3.09 -0.01 14.32
C MET A 23 -4.09 0.86 15.09
N TRP A 24 -4.05 2.18 14.88
CA TRP A 24 -4.97 3.10 15.54
C TRP A 24 -6.43 2.85 15.15
N THR A 25 -6.66 2.63 13.86
CA THR A 25 -8.00 2.35 13.33
C THR A 25 -8.57 1.09 13.96
N VAL A 26 -7.79 0.01 14.04
CA VAL A 26 -8.29 -1.29 14.50
C VAL A 26 -8.39 -1.36 16.03
N LEU A 27 -7.44 -0.77 16.76
CA LEU A 27 -7.36 -0.93 18.22
C LEU A 27 -8.05 0.19 19.00
N TYR A 28 -8.16 1.41 18.46
CA TYR A 28 -8.54 2.59 19.26
C TYR A 28 -9.71 3.40 18.69
N SER A 29 -10.09 3.22 17.43
CA SER A 29 -11.06 4.13 16.79
C SER A 29 -12.52 3.93 17.21
N GLY A 30 -12.89 2.75 17.75
CA GLY A 30 -14.28 2.40 18.05
C GLY A 30 -15.22 2.38 16.83
N LEU A 31 -14.67 2.43 15.61
CA LEU A 31 -15.44 2.47 14.37
C LEU A 31 -16.17 1.15 14.11
N SER A 32 -17.27 1.21 13.36
CA SER A 32 -17.91 -0.01 12.85
C SER A 32 -16.96 -0.78 11.93
N GLY A 33 -17.10 -2.12 11.85
CA GLY A 33 -16.21 -2.94 11.03
C GLY A 33 -16.12 -2.51 9.56
N VAL A 34 -17.23 -2.00 8.99
CA VAL A 34 -17.26 -1.45 7.62
C VAL A 34 -16.48 -0.15 7.52
N ALA A 35 -16.62 0.74 8.49
CA ALA A 35 -15.87 2.00 8.52
C ALA A 35 -14.36 1.75 8.71
N MET A 36 -13.99 0.78 9.55
CA MET A 36 -12.60 0.32 9.67
C MET A 36 -12.05 -0.23 8.35
N ALA A 37 -12.81 -1.10 7.67
CA ALA A 37 -12.40 -1.67 6.38
C ALA A 37 -12.26 -0.60 5.29
N ALA A 38 -13.19 0.37 5.24
CA ALA A 38 -13.14 1.47 4.29
C ALA A 38 -11.93 2.38 4.53
N LEU A 39 -11.63 2.68 5.79
CA LEU A 39 -10.48 3.50 6.16
C LEU A 39 -9.16 2.76 5.92
N ALA A 40 -9.11 1.46 6.21
CA ALA A 40 -7.95 0.63 5.88
C ALA A 40 -7.69 0.58 4.36
N ALA A 41 -8.74 0.37 3.56
CA ALA A 41 -8.63 0.41 2.10
C ALA A 41 -8.15 1.79 1.61
N ALA A 42 -8.71 2.88 2.13
CA ALA A 42 -8.30 4.23 1.79
C ALA A 42 -6.81 4.49 2.06
N LEU A 43 -6.33 4.08 3.24
CA LEU A 43 -4.93 4.22 3.64
C LEU A 43 -3.97 3.39 2.77
N LEU A 44 -4.35 2.14 2.47
CA LEU A 44 -3.54 1.23 1.68
C LEU A 44 -3.47 1.68 0.21
N MET A 45 -4.61 2.02 -0.39
CA MET A 45 -4.67 2.42 -1.80
C MET A 45 -4.09 3.81 -2.05
N GLY A 46 -4.38 4.77 -1.16
CA GLY A 46 -3.81 6.12 -1.24
C GLY A 46 -2.29 6.09 -1.02
N GLY A 47 -1.82 5.40 0.01
CA GLY A 47 -0.37 5.26 0.26
C GLY A 47 0.34 4.44 -0.83
N GLY A 48 -0.30 3.42 -1.39
CA GLY A 48 0.22 2.67 -2.54
C GLY A 48 0.38 3.54 -3.79
N LEU A 49 -0.58 4.44 -4.06
CA LEU A 49 -0.48 5.42 -5.14
C LEU A 49 0.70 6.38 -4.93
N LEU A 50 0.87 6.91 -3.71
CA LEU A 50 2.00 7.77 -3.37
C LEU A 50 3.35 7.07 -3.57
N GLN A 51 3.44 5.77 -3.26
CA GLN A 51 4.64 4.97 -3.48
C GLN A 51 4.91 4.72 -4.97
N LEU A 52 3.88 4.52 -5.78
CA LEU A 52 4.01 4.44 -7.25
C LEU A 52 4.47 5.78 -7.86
N LEU A 53 4.03 6.90 -7.29
CA LEU A 53 4.30 8.26 -7.74
C LEU A 53 5.37 8.97 -6.90
N ALA A 54 6.28 8.22 -6.28
CA ALA A 54 7.26 8.76 -5.34
C ALA A 54 8.15 9.88 -5.92
N GLU A 55 8.39 9.88 -7.23
CA GLU A 55 9.13 10.90 -7.98
C GLU A 55 8.31 12.17 -8.22
N GLN A 56 6.98 12.04 -8.37
CA GLN A 56 6.06 13.15 -8.64
C GLN A 56 5.40 13.71 -7.38
N ARG A 57 5.73 13.20 -6.18
CA ARG A 57 5.12 13.59 -4.89
C ARG A 57 5.10 15.08 -4.55
N ARG A 58 5.91 15.90 -5.23
CA ARG A 58 5.91 17.37 -5.05
C ARG A 58 4.82 18.07 -5.86
N GLN A 59 4.19 17.38 -6.81
CA GLN A 59 3.13 17.94 -7.64
C GLN A 59 1.80 17.87 -6.88
N PRO A 60 1.01 18.96 -6.86
CA PRO A 60 -0.30 18.96 -6.18
C PRO A 60 -1.27 17.95 -6.80
N ARG A 61 -1.14 17.67 -8.09
CA ARG A 61 -1.93 16.66 -8.82
C ARG A 61 -1.80 15.26 -8.21
N THR A 62 -0.61 14.89 -7.73
CA THR A 62 -0.37 13.60 -7.08
C THR A 62 -1.14 13.47 -5.76
N TRP A 63 -1.24 14.55 -4.99
CA TRP A 63 -2.01 14.58 -3.74
C TRP A 63 -3.51 14.54 -4.00
N ILE A 64 -3.99 15.26 -5.02
CA ILE A 64 -5.40 15.21 -5.44
C ILE A 64 -5.75 13.79 -5.88
N ALA A 65 -4.91 13.16 -6.70
CA ALA A 65 -5.14 11.79 -7.13
C ALA A 65 -5.10 10.79 -5.98
N MET A 66 -4.19 10.96 -5.02
CA MET A 66 -4.16 10.15 -3.80
C MET A 66 -5.50 10.25 -3.04
N LEU A 67 -6.02 11.46 -2.87
CA LEU A 67 -7.31 11.69 -2.21
C LEU A 67 -8.46 11.07 -2.99
N LEU A 68 -8.49 11.23 -4.32
CA LEU A 68 -9.50 10.60 -5.18
C LEU A 68 -9.43 9.07 -5.09
N VAL A 69 -8.22 8.51 -5.06
CA VAL A 69 -8.02 7.07 -4.91
C VAL A 69 -8.48 6.58 -3.54
N ALA A 70 -8.18 7.32 -2.49
CA ALA A 70 -8.63 7.01 -1.14
C ALA A 70 -10.17 7.07 -1.06
N LEU A 71 -10.79 8.11 -1.61
CA LEU A 71 -12.25 8.27 -1.64
C LEU A 71 -12.94 7.18 -2.47
N GLY A 72 -12.40 6.85 -3.65
CA GLY A 72 -12.93 5.75 -4.46
C GLY A 72 -12.82 4.41 -3.76
N ALA A 73 -11.75 4.19 -2.98
CA ALA A 73 -11.61 2.99 -2.15
C ALA A 73 -12.67 2.92 -1.05
N VAL A 74 -12.93 4.03 -0.35
CA VAL A 74 -14.03 4.13 0.63
C VAL A 74 -15.36 3.82 -0.05
N GLY A 75 -15.66 4.47 -1.18
CA GLY A 75 -16.88 4.28 -1.94
C GLY A 75 -17.09 2.83 -2.38
N LEU A 76 -16.04 2.16 -2.85
CA LEU A 76 -16.10 0.77 -3.27
C LEU A 76 -16.37 -0.19 -2.09
N VAL A 77 -15.72 0.04 -0.95
CA VAL A 77 -15.98 -0.75 0.27
C VAL A 77 -17.41 -0.54 0.77
N TRP A 78 -17.89 0.70 0.73
CA TRP A 78 -19.27 1.02 1.12
C TRP A 78 -20.32 0.43 0.17
N ALA A 79 -20.09 0.48 -1.14
CA ALA A 79 -20.94 -0.20 -2.12
C ALA A 79 -20.93 -1.73 -1.91
N GLY A 80 -19.79 -2.27 -1.47
CA GLY A 80 -19.62 -3.68 -1.07
C GLY A 80 -20.43 -4.12 0.15
N ARG A 81 -20.90 -3.18 0.99
CA ARG A 81 -21.54 -3.48 2.28
C ARG A 81 -22.79 -4.35 2.16
N GLY A 82 -23.55 -4.22 1.07
CA GLY A 82 -24.79 -4.95 0.83
C GLY A 82 -24.63 -6.30 0.13
N LEU A 83 -23.42 -6.64 -0.31
CA LEU A 83 -23.14 -7.88 -1.03
C LEU A 83 -22.86 -9.01 -0.03
N LEU A 84 -23.37 -10.22 -0.33
CA LEU A 84 -22.97 -11.44 0.37
C LEU A 84 -21.45 -11.59 0.26
N PHE A 85 -20.77 -11.61 1.41
CA PHE A 85 -19.31 -11.62 1.47
C PHE A 85 -18.77 -13.01 1.09
N THR A 86 -18.76 -13.30 -0.21
CA THR A 86 -18.10 -14.48 -0.78
C THR A 86 -16.64 -14.16 -1.07
N LEU A 87 -15.80 -15.19 -1.12
CA LEU A 87 -14.39 -15.05 -1.52
C LEU A 87 -14.26 -14.31 -2.87
N GLY A 88 -15.16 -14.58 -3.82
CA GLY A 88 -15.20 -13.92 -5.12
C GLY A 88 -15.44 -12.40 -5.05
N VAL A 89 -16.37 -11.96 -4.20
CA VAL A 89 -16.63 -10.52 -3.98
C VAL A 89 -15.41 -9.85 -3.34
N GLY A 90 -14.77 -10.51 -2.37
CA GLY A 90 -13.54 -10.01 -1.75
C GLY A 90 -12.39 -9.83 -2.74
N PHE A 91 -12.13 -10.84 -3.58
CA PHE A 91 -11.13 -10.74 -4.64
C PHE A 91 -11.49 -9.69 -5.71
N GLY A 92 -12.76 -9.57 -6.06
CA GLY A 92 -13.25 -8.56 -7.01
C GLY A 92 -13.02 -7.14 -6.51
N VAL A 93 -13.36 -6.86 -5.24
CA VAL A 93 -13.09 -5.54 -4.62
C VAL A 93 -11.59 -5.28 -4.59
N MET A 94 -10.76 -6.24 -4.17
CA MET A 94 -9.31 -6.09 -4.15
C MET A 94 -8.74 -5.79 -5.55
N ALA A 95 -9.17 -6.52 -6.57
CA ALA A 95 -8.75 -6.31 -7.95
C ALA A 95 -9.17 -4.93 -8.46
N GLY A 96 -10.40 -4.50 -8.17
CA GLY A 96 -10.91 -3.18 -8.52
C GLY A 96 -10.10 -2.05 -7.90
N LEU A 97 -9.77 -2.17 -6.61
CA LEU A 97 -8.90 -1.21 -5.92
C LEU A 97 -7.52 -1.15 -6.57
N LEU A 98 -6.88 -2.30 -6.80
CA LEU A 98 -5.55 -2.37 -7.41
C LEU A 98 -5.54 -1.75 -8.80
N LEU A 99 -6.54 -2.07 -9.62
CA LEU A 99 -6.69 -1.52 -10.97
C LEU A 99 -6.86 0.00 -10.92
N MET A 100 -7.69 0.51 -10.01
CA MET A 100 -7.92 1.94 -9.85
C MET A 100 -6.64 2.69 -9.46
N THR A 101 -5.87 2.15 -8.52
CA THR A 101 -4.58 2.71 -8.11
C THR A 101 -3.52 2.64 -9.21
N LEU A 102 -3.46 1.53 -9.95
CA LEU A 102 -2.54 1.37 -11.08
C LEU A 102 -2.86 2.35 -12.20
N LEU A 103 -4.13 2.42 -12.62
CA LEU A 103 -4.60 3.33 -13.66
C LEU A 103 -4.35 4.78 -13.27
N GLY A 104 -4.71 5.16 -12.04
CA GLY A 104 -4.45 6.50 -11.50
C GLY A 104 -2.96 6.87 -11.58
N ALA A 105 -2.08 5.97 -11.13
CA ALA A 105 -0.64 6.20 -11.21
C ALA A 105 -0.13 6.32 -12.64
N THR A 106 -0.59 5.46 -13.55
CA THR A 106 -0.14 5.48 -14.95
C THR A 106 -0.60 6.71 -15.70
N LEU A 107 -1.85 7.13 -15.50
CA LEU A 107 -2.43 8.30 -16.20
C LEU A 107 -1.73 9.60 -15.78
N LEU A 108 -1.37 9.73 -14.50
CA LEU A 108 -0.64 10.90 -13.98
C LEU A 108 0.80 11.00 -14.49
N GLN A 109 1.39 9.88 -14.92
CA GLN A 109 2.72 9.88 -15.52
C GLN A 109 2.71 10.36 -16.98
N GLY A 110 1.54 10.43 -17.63
CA GLY A 110 1.36 10.84 -19.03
C GLY A 110 0.92 9.68 -19.93
N CYS A 111 0.34 10.02 -21.10
CA CYS A 111 -0.27 9.05 -22.02
C CYS A 111 0.71 8.34 -22.95
N ASP A 112 1.93 8.85 -23.10
CA ASP A 112 2.95 8.21 -23.94
C ASP A 112 3.45 6.91 -23.28
N ASP A 113 3.56 5.85 -24.08
CA ASP A 113 3.96 4.51 -23.61
C ASP A 113 3.09 3.95 -22.47
N LEU A 114 1.80 4.32 -22.41
CA LEU A 114 0.89 3.97 -21.32
C LEU A 114 0.90 2.46 -21.03
N TRP A 115 0.83 1.64 -22.07
CA TRP A 115 0.84 0.18 -21.93
C TRP A 115 2.13 -0.35 -21.29
N ARG A 116 3.29 0.16 -21.73
CA ARG A 116 4.59 -0.21 -21.18
C ARG A 116 4.72 0.20 -19.72
N ARG A 117 4.19 1.38 -19.35
CA ARG A 117 4.18 1.88 -17.97
C ARG A 117 3.21 1.12 -17.08
N LEU A 118 2.04 0.78 -17.59
CA LEU A 118 1.04 -0.03 -16.89
C LEU A 118 1.59 -1.41 -16.59
N LEU A 119 2.20 -2.08 -17.57
CA LEU A 119 2.86 -3.37 -17.35
C LEU A 119 4.03 -3.25 -16.37
N GLY A 120 4.84 -2.19 -16.49
CA GLY A 120 5.96 -1.94 -15.59
C GLY A 120 5.52 -1.73 -14.14
N ASN A 121 4.53 -0.86 -13.91
CA ASN A 121 3.96 -0.59 -12.59
C ASN A 121 3.21 -1.82 -12.05
N GLY A 122 2.42 -2.47 -12.90
CA GLY A 122 1.67 -3.69 -12.57
C GLY A 122 2.59 -4.83 -12.14
N ALA A 123 3.68 -5.08 -12.86
CA ALA A 123 4.65 -6.11 -12.49
C ALA A 123 5.27 -5.87 -11.11
N TRP A 124 5.62 -4.61 -10.78
CA TRP A 124 6.16 -4.28 -9.46
C TRP A 124 5.12 -4.39 -8.35
N VAL A 125 3.87 -3.98 -8.60
CA VAL A 125 2.77 -4.16 -7.64
C VAL A 125 2.50 -5.65 -7.40
N LEU A 126 2.47 -6.47 -8.46
CA LEU A 126 2.33 -7.92 -8.36
C LEU A 126 3.47 -8.58 -7.59
N LEU A 127 4.70 -8.07 -7.72
CA LEU A 127 5.85 -8.57 -6.98
C LEU A 127 5.88 -8.08 -5.53
N ALA A 128 5.28 -6.92 -5.24
CA ALA A 128 5.18 -6.37 -3.89
C ALA A 128 4.02 -6.95 -3.07
N LEU A 129 2.91 -7.34 -3.73
CA LEU A 129 1.71 -7.91 -3.10
C LEU A 129 1.94 -9.12 -2.16
N PRO A 130 2.85 -10.06 -2.46
CA PRO A 130 3.15 -11.19 -1.57
C PRO A 130 3.92 -10.80 -0.32
N MET A 131 4.64 -9.67 -0.33
CA MET A 131 5.57 -9.28 0.74
C MET A 131 4.86 -8.98 2.08
N PRO A 132 3.72 -8.25 2.11
CA PRO A 132 2.89 -8.15 3.30
C PRO A 132 2.51 -9.48 3.91
N TRP A 133 2.10 -10.43 3.07
CA TRP A 133 1.67 -11.75 3.53
C TRP A 133 2.83 -12.54 4.12
N LEU A 134 3.98 -12.53 3.44
CA LEU A 134 5.20 -13.18 3.91
C LEU A 134 5.66 -12.59 5.27
N ALA A 135 5.70 -11.27 5.38
CA ALA A 135 6.07 -10.59 6.63
C ALA A 135 5.11 -10.95 7.77
N GLN A 136 3.80 -10.96 7.49
CA GLN A 136 2.81 -11.30 8.49
C GLN A 136 2.84 -12.79 8.87
N TRP A 137 3.12 -13.67 7.92
CA TRP A 137 3.29 -15.09 8.16
C TRP A 137 4.52 -15.38 9.04
N LEU A 138 5.67 -14.78 8.72
CA LEU A 138 6.89 -14.88 9.54
C LEU A 138 6.67 -14.34 10.95
N PHE A 139 5.99 -13.20 11.08
CA PHE A 139 5.66 -12.61 12.36
C PHE A 139 4.76 -13.54 13.19
N LYS A 140 3.70 -14.10 12.58
CA LYS A 140 2.80 -15.08 13.20
C LYS A 140 3.55 -16.32 13.68
N LEU A 141 4.45 -16.86 12.85
CA LEU A 141 5.25 -18.03 13.20
C LEU A 141 6.16 -17.75 14.40
N TRP A 142 6.77 -16.55 14.44
CA TRP A 142 7.61 -16.13 15.55
C TRP A 142 6.84 -15.93 16.86
N ILE A 143 5.69 -15.24 16.85
CA ILE A 143 4.87 -15.07 18.07
C ILE A 143 4.29 -16.39 18.57
N GLN A 144 3.92 -17.30 17.66
CA GLN A 144 3.45 -18.64 18.02
C GLN A 144 4.53 -19.44 18.73
N HIS A 145 5.76 -19.43 18.18
CA HIS A 145 6.90 -20.10 18.78
C HIS A 145 7.27 -19.52 20.16
N ARG A 146 7.03 -18.23 20.38
CA ARG A 146 7.32 -17.54 21.65
C ARG A 146 6.12 -17.46 22.60
N HIS A 147 4.95 -18.01 22.22
CA HIS A 147 3.70 -17.91 22.96
C HIS A 147 3.33 -16.46 23.36
N LEU A 148 3.62 -15.49 22.48
CA LEU A 148 3.36 -14.08 22.70
C LEU A 148 2.01 -13.66 22.10
N ASP A 149 1.29 -12.79 22.80
CA ASP A 149 0.09 -12.14 22.29
C ASP A 149 0.45 -10.75 21.71
N PRO A 150 0.25 -10.51 20.41
CA PRO A 150 0.64 -9.27 19.78
C PRO A 150 -0.17 -8.07 20.27
N PHE A 151 -1.35 -8.26 20.86
CA PHE A 151 -2.22 -7.18 21.32
C PHE A 151 -2.00 -6.78 22.77
N LYS A 152 -1.20 -7.54 23.52
CA LYS A 152 -0.85 -7.21 24.91
C LYS A 152 0.34 -6.25 25.04
N SER A 153 1.07 -6.01 23.95
CA SER A 153 2.22 -5.10 23.91
C SER A 153 2.07 -4.13 22.75
N GLY A 154 2.21 -2.83 23.04
CA GLY A 154 2.14 -1.78 22.01
C GLY A 154 3.20 -1.95 20.92
N LEU A 155 4.39 -2.44 21.27
CA LEU A 155 5.46 -2.74 20.30
C LEU A 155 5.13 -3.94 19.41
N LEU A 156 4.54 -5.01 19.97
CA LEU A 156 4.13 -6.17 19.18
C LEU A 156 2.93 -5.84 18.28
N SER A 157 2.00 -5.02 18.77
CA SER A 157 0.89 -4.50 17.98
C SER A 157 1.43 -3.65 16.83
N LEU A 158 2.37 -2.74 17.11
CA LEU A 158 3.00 -1.94 16.07
C LEU A 158 3.68 -2.82 15.03
N ALA A 159 4.45 -3.83 15.45
CA ALA A 159 5.09 -4.77 14.52
C ALA A 159 4.05 -5.55 13.69
N PHE A 160 2.95 -5.97 14.28
CA PHE A 160 1.87 -6.68 13.61
C PHE A 160 1.23 -5.86 12.47
N PHE A 161 1.03 -4.56 12.68
CA PHE A 161 0.44 -3.68 11.66
C PHE A 161 1.47 -3.05 10.71
N ALA A 162 2.68 -2.72 11.19
CA ALA A 162 3.68 -2.02 10.40
C ALA A 162 4.60 -2.95 9.60
N ALA A 163 4.86 -4.18 10.03
CA ALA A 163 5.72 -5.09 9.27
C ALA A 163 5.17 -5.38 7.84
N PRO A 164 3.85 -5.63 7.65
CA PRO A 164 3.30 -5.86 6.32
C PRO A 164 3.39 -4.62 5.41
N THR A 165 3.08 -3.44 5.94
CA THR A 165 3.13 -2.18 5.16
C THR A 165 4.57 -1.77 4.85
N LEU A 166 5.51 -2.00 5.77
CA LEU A 166 6.94 -1.79 5.53
C LEU A 166 7.50 -2.77 4.49
N ALA A 167 7.06 -4.03 4.51
CA ALA A 167 7.48 -5.02 3.52
C ALA A 167 7.02 -4.63 2.11
N PHE A 168 5.77 -4.17 1.97
CA PHE A 168 5.27 -3.60 0.71
C PHE A 168 6.10 -2.39 0.26
N SER A 169 6.30 -1.42 1.15
CA SER A 169 7.10 -0.22 0.88
C SER A 169 8.54 -0.54 0.46
N GLY A 170 9.15 -1.55 1.09
CA GLY A 170 10.49 -2.02 0.75
C GLY A 170 10.56 -2.60 -0.66
N ALA A 171 9.60 -3.44 -1.05
CA ALA A 171 9.51 -3.98 -2.41
C ALA A 171 9.30 -2.87 -3.45
N MET A 172 8.43 -1.91 -3.16
CA MET A 172 8.19 -0.74 -4.01
C MET A 172 9.44 0.13 -4.16
N PHE A 173 10.20 0.33 -3.08
CA PHE A 173 11.47 1.03 -3.10
C PHE A 173 12.49 0.32 -4.00
N LEU A 174 12.64 -1.01 -3.89
CA LEU A 174 13.52 -1.80 -4.76
C LEU A 174 13.15 -1.63 -6.23
N GLY A 175 11.85 -1.62 -6.53
CA GLY A 175 11.35 -1.36 -7.88
C GLY A 175 11.66 0.04 -8.41
N SER A 176 11.62 1.05 -7.54
CA SER A 176 12.05 2.42 -7.89
C SER A 176 13.55 2.50 -8.17
N LEU A 177 14.36 1.79 -7.38
CA LEU A 177 15.81 1.77 -7.52
C LEU A 177 16.25 1.05 -8.79
N TRP A 178 15.59 -0.07 -9.11
CA TRP A 178 15.83 -0.81 -10.34
C TRP A 178 15.50 0.01 -11.60
N ARG A 179 14.36 0.73 -11.58
CA ARG A 179 13.98 1.64 -12.67
C ARG A 179 14.94 2.82 -12.82
N ALA A 180 15.43 3.38 -11.71
CA ALA A 180 16.43 4.44 -11.72
C ALA A 180 17.75 3.95 -12.34
N ARG A 181 18.21 2.74 -11.99
CA ARG A 181 19.42 2.13 -12.57
C ARG A 181 19.27 1.89 -14.07
N ARG A 182 18.15 1.32 -14.54
CA ARG A 182 17.93 1.10 -15.98
C ARG A 182 17.94 2.41 -16.78
N ARG A 183 17.35 3.49 -16.26
CA ARG A 183 17.40 4.81 -16.92
C ARG A 183 18.82 5.35 -17.03
N ALA A 184 19.64 5.16 -16.01
CA ALA A 184 21.03 5.61 -16.00
C ALA A 184 21.96 4.79 -16.93
N GLN A 185 21.55 3.60 -17.37
CA GLN A 185 22.31 2.78 -18.32
C GLN A 185 21.96 3.05 -19.80
N VAL A 186 20.84 3.73 -20.04
CA VAL A 186 20.30 4.04 -21.38
C VAL A 186 20.55 5.50 -21.77
N ALA A 187 20.94 6.34 -20.81
CA ALA A 187 21.34 7.73 -21.00
C ALA A 187 22.86 7.84 -21.18
#